data_AF-A0A6N3A1L4-F1
#
_entry.id   AF-A0A6N3A1L4-F1
#
_cell.length_a   1.000
_cell.length_b   1.000
_cell.length_c   1.000
_cell.angle_alpha   90.00
_cell.angle_beta   90.00
_cell.angle_gamma   90.00
#
_symmetry.space_group_name_H-M   'P 1'
#
loop_
_entity.id
_entity.type
_entity.pdbx_description
1 polymer ?
#
loop_
_entity_poly.entity_id
_entity_poly.type
_entity_poly.pdbx_seq_one_letter_code
_entity_poly.pdbx_strand_id
1 'polypeptide(L)'
;MLKKDKSKWCWVDDDRAGYPYDTRVEAIEDFYSDDRNAEVTEVHIGHPEYFVPEIDVENIIEQLQYDATDEFYGIGELADDYLSNVKDEHKKELEIKLNAVIQKWERRHGYNLTTYAAAGIEKFHRVKLERLK
;
A
#
# COMPACT_ATOMS: atom_id res chain seq x y z
N MET A 1 4.53 -1.03 -3.15
CA MET A 1 3.41 -0.96 -4.13
C MET A 1 2.08 -0.68 -3.44
N LEU A 2 1.00 -0.36 -4.17
CA LEU A 2 -0.37 -0.36 -3.61
C LEU A 2 -0.89 -1.80 -3.45
N LYS A 3 -1.48 -2.12 -2.28
CA LYS A 3 -2.10 -3.41 -1.99
C LYS A 3 -3.56 -3.22 -1.60
N LYS A 4 -4.43 -3.87 -2.37
CA LYS A 4 -5.87 -3.90 -2.15
C LYS A 4 -6.23 -4.73 -0.93
N ASP A 5 -6.93 -4.12 0.02
CA ASP A 5 -7.56 -4.83 1.11
C ASP A 5 -8.99 -5.24 0.72
N LYS A 6 -9.12 -6.48 0.24
CA LYS A 6 -10.40 -7.05 -0.20
C LYS A 6 -11.37 -7.34 0.95
N SER A 7 -10.94 -7.23 2.20
CA SER A 7 -11.79 -7.46 3.37
C SER A 7 -12.61 -6.22 3.76
N LYS A 8 -12.21 -5.03 3.29
CA LYS A 8 -12.85 -3.75 3.61
C LYS A 8 -13.54 -3.14 2.40
N TRP A 9 -14.54 -2.32 2.64
CA TRP A 9 -15.33 -1.64 1.60
C TRP A 9 -15.35 -0.14 1.85
N CYS A 10 -15.27 0.67 0.81
CA CYS A 10 -15.42 2.13 0.91
C CYS A 10 -16.25 2.65 -0.26
N TRP A 11 -17.01 3.72 -0.03
CA TRP A 11 -17.66 4.45 -1.11
C TRP A 11 -16.69 5.40 -1.80
N VAL A 12 -16.98 5.74 -3.04
CA VAL A 12 -16.21 6.66 -3.87
C VAL A 12 -17.19 7.68 -4.47
N ASP A 13 -16.85 8.95 -4.36
CA ASP A 13 -17.60 10.05 -4.95
C ASP A 13 -16.61 11.09 -5.49
N ASP A 14 -16.51 11.17 -6.81
CA ASP A 14 -15.49 11.93 -7.53
C ASP A 14 -14.08 11.71 -6.94
N ASP A 15 -13.49 12.75 -6.33
CA ASP A 15 -12.15 12.75 -5.75
C ASP A 15 -12.13 12.35 -4.25
N ARG A 16 -13.22 11.76 -3.74
CA ARG A 16 -13.37 11.38 -2.33
C ARG A 16 -13.60 9.89 -2.19
N ALA A 17 -13.01 9.32 -1.15
CA ALA A 17 -13.34 7.99 -0.66
C ALA A 17 -13.83 8.08 0.78
N GLY A 18 -14.87 7.31 1.07
CA GLY A 18 -15.40 7.13 2.42
C GLY A 18 -14.52 6.22 3.27
N TYR A 19 -14.78 6.22 4.58
CA TYR A 19 -14.05 5.37 5.52
C TYR A 19 -14.15 3.88 5.13
N PRO A 20 -13.09 3.06 5.34
CA PRO A 20 -13.15 1.63 5.05
C PRO A 20 -13.91 0.83 6.11
N TYR A 21 -15.05 0.27 5.73
CA TYR A 21 -15.95 -0.53 6.58
C TYR A 21 -15.76 -2.04 6.37
N ASP A 22 -16.18 -2.84 7.35
CA ASP A 22 -16.13 -4.31 7.28
C ASP A 22 -17.12 -4.88 6.27
N THR A 23 -18.26 -4.21 6.09
CA THR A 23 -19.29 -4.65 5.16
C THR A 23 -19.56 -3.62 4.07
N ARG A 24 -19.97 -4.13 2.91
CA ARG A 24 -20.45 -3.31 1.80
C ARG A 24 -21.65 -2.44 2.23
N VAL A 25 -22.54 -2.98 3.08
CA VAL A 25 -23.75 -2.29 3.53
C VAL A 25 -23.39 -1.08 4.39
N GLU A 26 -22.49 -1.22 5.36
CA GLU A 26 -22.03 -0.09 6.19
C GLU A 26 -21.40 1.02 5.35
N ALA A 27 -20.56 0.69 4.35
CA ALA A 27 -20.00 1.69 3.45
C ALA A 27 -21.07 2.43 2.64
N ILE A 28 -22.11 1.72 2.20
CA ILE A 28 -23.23 2.36 1.49
C ILE A 28 -24.06 3.23 2.45
N GLU A 29 -24.36 2.75 3.66
CA GLU A 29 -25.11 3.50 4.66
C GLU A 29 -24.38 4.76 5.11
N ASP A 30 -23.05 4.69 5.26
CA ASP A 30 -22.19 5.85 5.53
C ASP A 30 -22.31 6.91 4.44
N PHE A 31 -22.26 6.52 3.16
CA PHE A 31 -22.46 7.46 2.05
C PHE A 31 -23.81 8.19 2.13
N TYR A 32 -24.88 7.46 2.43
CA TYR A 32 -26.24 8.01 2.52
C TYR A 32 -26.56 8.69 3.86
N SER A 33 -25.68 8.59 4.86
CA SER A 33 -25.81 9.32 6.12
C SER A 33 -25.59 10.82 5.96
N ASP A 34 -24.97 11.24 4.84
CA ASP A 34 -24.83 12.63 4.44
C ASP A 34 -26.08 13.09 3.69
N ASP A 35 -26.78 14.10 4.24
CA ASP A 35 -28.00 14.66 3.64
C ASP A 35 -27.82 15.14 2.19
N ARG A 36 -26.59 15.51 1.79
CA ARG A 36 -26.27 15.90 0.40
C ARG A 36 -26.42 14.74 -0.58
N ASN A 37 -26.28 13.52 -0.09
CA ASN A 37 -26.37 12.28 -0.86
C ASN A 37 -27.78 11.67 -0.79
N ALA A 38 -28.72 12.30 -0.07
CA ALA A 38 -30.06 11.75 0.15
C ALA A 38 -30.86 11.53 -1.14
N GLU A 39 -30.58 12.26 -2.21
CA GLU A 39 -31.25 12.11 -3.52
C GLU A 39 -30.41 11.29 -4.53
N VAL A 40 -29.20 10.87 -4.16
CA VAL A 40 -28.30 10.12 -5.05
C VAL A 40 -28.83 8.70 -5.23
N THR A 41 -29.06 8.29 -6.47
CA THR A 41 -29.64 6.98 -6.79
C THR A 41 -28.59 5.89 -7.00
N GLU A 42 -27.33 6.27 -7.24
CA GLU A 42 -26.20 5.39 -7.50
C GLU A 42 -24.98 5.81 -6.67
N VAL A 43 -24.37 4.86 -5.96
CA VAL A 43 -23.10 5.05 -5.25
C VAL A 43 -22.04 4.11 -5.82
N HIS A 44 -20.82 4.61 -6.00
CA HIS A 44 -19.68 3.80 -6.36
C HIS A 44 -19.06 3.19 -5.10
N ILE A 45 -18.86 1.88 -5.10
CA ILE A 45 -18.28 1.13 -3.99
C ILE A 45 -17.05 0.38 -4.47
N GLY A 46 -15.98 0.41 -3.71
CA GLY A 46 -14.77 -0.35 -3.99
C GLY A 46 -14.12 -0.87 -2.72
N HIS A 47 -12.86 -1.26 -2.84
CA HIS A 47 -12.03 -1.62 -1.70
C HIS A 47 -10.86 -0.65 -1.57
N PRO A 48 -10.41 -0.35 -0.34
CA PRO A 48 -9.23 0.49 -0.16
C PRO A 48 -7.96 -0.21 -0.67
N GLU A 49 -7.07 0.56 -1.25
CA GLU A 49 -5.71 0.19 -1.61
C GLU A 49 -4.73 1.03 -0.80
N TYR A 50 -3.92 0.34 -0.01
CA TYR A 50 -2.93 0.97 0.86
C TYR A 50 -1.55 0.87 0.25
N PHE A 51 -0.76 1.92 0.40
CA PHE A 51 0.67 1.81 0.11
C PHE A 51 1.33 0.86 1.11
N VAL A 52 2.06 -0.11 0.60
CA VAL A 52 2.92 -0.98 1.39
C VAL A 52 4.36 -0.69 0.99
N PRO A 53 5.20 -0.20 1.93
CA PRO A 53 6.59 0.09 1.62
C PRO A 53 7.33 -1.20 1.31
N GLU A 54 8.09 -1.12 0.23
CA GLU A 54 8.94 -2.20 -0.24
C GLU A 54 10.32 -1.59 -0.53
N ILE A 55 11.32 -2.08 0.20
CA ILE A 55 12.74 -1.89 -0.05
C ILE A 55 13.10 -2.81 -1.21
N ASP A 56 13.69 -2.20 -2.24
CA ASP A 56 14.32 -2.88 -3.35
C ASP A 56 15.76 -3.21 -2.97
N VAL A 57 16.07 -4.49 -2.91
CA VAL A 57 17.39 -4.95 -2.48
C VAL A 57 18.49 -4.62 -3.48
N GLU A 58 18.19 -4.50 -4.77
CA GLU A 58 19.19 -4.15 -5.77
C GLU A 58 19.72 -2.74 -5.49
N ASN A 59 18.83 -1.79 -5.23
CA ASN A 59 19.23 -0.42 -4.86
C ASN A 59 20.07 -0.37 -3.57
N ILE A 60 19.79 -1.24 -2.59
CA ILE A 60 20.58 -1.33 -1.37
C ILE A 60 21.97 -1.91 -1.66
N ILE A 61 22.06 -2.96 -2.48
CA ILE A 61 23.35 -3.57 -2.86
C ILE A 61 24.19 -2.55 -3.63
N GLU A 62 23.61 -1.88 -4.62
CA GLU A 62 24.29 -0.83 -5.40
C GLU A 62 24.80 0.29 -4.49
N GLN A 63 23.97 0.80 -3.58
CA GLN A 63 24.39 1.82 -2.62
C GLN A 63 25.60 1.35 -1.78
N LEU A 64 25.55 0.12 -1.27
CA LEU A 64 26.65 -0.43 -0.46
C LEU A 64 27.94 -0.63 -1.27
N GLN A 65 27.84 -0.94 -2.55
CA GLN A 65 28.99 -1.01 -3.46
C GLN A 65 29.61 0.35 -3.71
N TYR A 66 28.78 1.37 -3.93
CA TYR A 66 29.24 2.75 -4.07
C TYR A 66 29.92 3.24 -2.79
N ASP A 67 29.30 3.03 -1.63
CA ASP A 67 29.86 3.41 -0.32
C ASP A 67 31.22 2.73 -0.09
N ALA A 68 31.32 1.42 -0.37
CA ALA A 68 32.59 0.70 -0.24
C ALA A 68 33.65 1.25 -1.21
N THR A 69 33.29 1.51 -2.46
CA THR A 69 34.22 2.06 -3.44
C THR A 69 34.75 3.43 -3.01
N ASP A 70 33.88 4.33 -2.55
CA ASP A 70 34.26 5.69 -2.12
C ASP A 70 35.24 5.66 -0.95
N GLU A 71 34.94 4.85 0.08
CA GLU A 71 35.78 4.70 1.27
C GLU A 71 37.17 4.11 0.94
N PHE A 72 37.24 3.10 0.07
CA PHE A 72 38.50 2.45 -0.29
C PHE A 72 39.30 3.23 -1.34
N TYR A 73 38.63 3.99 -2.21
CA TYR A 73 39.29 4.87 -3.19
C TYR A 73 40.18 5.90 -2.50
N GLY A 74 39.73 6.47 -1.38
CA GLY A 74 40.48 7.45 -0.59
C GLY A 74 41.80 6.92 0.00
N ILE A 75 41.97 5.60 0.10
CA ILE A 75 43.17 4.94 0.63
C ILE A 75 43.96 4.15 -0.42
N GLY A 76 43.59 4.26 -1.71
CA GLY A 76 44.31 3.64 -2.83
C GLY A 76 44.02 2.15 -3.03
N GLU A 77 42.95 1.63 -2.43
CA GLU A 77 42.49 0.24 -2.55
C GLU A 77 41.22 0.17 -3.40
N LEU A 78 40.88 -1.01 -3.92
CA LEU A 78 39.68 -1.24 -4.74
C LEU A 78 38.70 -2.18 -4.02
N ALA A 79 37.40 -1.88 -4.14
CA ALA A 79 36.32 -2.68 -3.56
C ALA A 79 35.40 -3.32 -4.63
N ASP A 80 35.87 -3.40 -5.88
CA ASP A 80 35.07 -3.72 -7.08
C ASP A 80 34.32 -5.06 -7.00
N ASP A 81 34.81 -6.03 -6.23
CA ASP A 81 34.20 -7.36 -6.08
C ASP A 81 33.18 -7.45 -4.93
N TYR A 82 33.05 -6.41 -4.11
CA TYR A 82 32.10 -6.41 -3.00
C TYR A 82 30.66 -6.54 -3.54
N LEU A 83 29.94 -7.57 -3.11
CA LEU A 83 28.56 -7.86 -3.53
C LEU A 83 28.31 -7.97 -5.05
N SER A 84 29.34 -8.09 -5.89
CA SER A 84 29.21 -8.09 -7.36
C SER A 84 28.50 -9.33 -7.92
N ASN A 85 28.45 -10.43 -7.16
CA ASN A 85 27.90 -11.72 -7.58
C ASN A 85 26.91 -12.31 -6.57
N VAL A 86 26.13 -11.46 -5.89
CA VAL A 86 25.06 -11.95 -5.00
C VAL A 86 24.02 -12.70 -5.84
N LYS A 87 23.71 -13.94 -5.46
CA LYS A 87 22.71 -14.75 -6.15
C LYS A 87 21.30 -14.21 -5.93
N ASP A 88 20.44 -14.34 -6.94
CA ASP A 88 19.02 -13.95 -6.88
C ASP A 88 18.27 -14.56 -5.68
N GLU A 89 18.56 -15.82 -5.32
CA GLU A 89 17.95 -16.47 -4.16
C GLU A 89 18.29 -15.79 -2.83
N HIS A 90 19.52 -15.28 -2.71
CA HIS A 90 19.97 -14.53 -1.54
C HIS A 90 19.43 -13.09 -1.55
N LYS A 91 19.35 -12.45 -2.73
CA LYS A 91 18.73 -11.13 -2.87
C LYS A 91 17.26 -11.18 -2.43
N LYS A 92 16.52 -12.19 -2.91
CA LYS A 92 15.13 -12.43 -2.52
C LYS A 92 14.97 -12.70 -1.02
N GLU A 93 15.86 -13.50 -0.44
CA GLU A 93 15.87 -13.73 1.01
C GLU A 93 16.05 -12.42 1.79
N LEU A 94 17.03 -11.61 1.39
CA LEU A 94 17.31 -10.32 2.03
C LEU A 94 16.13 -9.35 1.87
N GLU A 95 15.54 -9.28 0.68
CA GLU A 95 14.40 -8.40 0.38
C GLU A 95 13.20 -8.73 1.27
N ILE A 96 12.86 -10.02 1.39
CA ILE A 96 11.77 -10.48 2.28
C ILE A 96 12.05 -10.04 3.72
N LYS A 97 13.28 -10.21 4.21
CA LYS A 97 13.66 -9.86 5.58
C LYS A 97 13.60 -8.34 5.82
N LEU A 98 14.19 -7.54 4.95
CA LEU A 98 14.18 -6.07 5.07
C LEU A 98 12.76 -5.51 5.02
N ASN A 99 11.94 -6.02 4.10
CA ASN A 99 10.53 -5.62 3.99
C ASN A 99 9.71 -5.97 5.23
N ALA A 100 9.92 -7.16 5.81
CA ALA A 100 9.29 -7.52 7.07
C ALA A 100 9.72 -6.59 8.23
N VAL A 101 10.99 -6.20 8.27
CA VAL A 101 11.54 -5.29 9.29
C VAL A 101 10.94 -3.90 9.19
N ILE A 102 11.00 -3.25 8.02
CA ILE A 102 10.51 -1.86 7.86
C ILE A 102 9.01 -1.77 8.13
N GLN A 103 8.21 -2.70 7.59
CA GLN A 103 6.77 -2.72 7.81
C GLN A 103 6.41 -2.96 9.29
N LYS A 104 7.17 -3.80 10.00
CA LYS A 104 6.97 -4.01 11.44
C LYS A 104 7.39 -2.79 12.26
N TRP A 105 8.46 -2.11 11.84
CA TRP A 105 8.95 -0.90 12.49
C TRP A 105 7.95 0.24 12.36
N GLU A 106 7.44 0.51 11.14
CA GLU A 106 6.42 1.53 10.92
C GLU A 106 5.17 1.32 11.79
N ARG A 107 4.64 0.08 11.81
CA ARG A 107 3.47 -0.26 12.64
C ARG A 107 3.74 -0.08 14.13
N ARG A 108 4.94 -0.42 14.60
CA ARG A 108 5.31 -0.29 16.03
C ARG A 108 5.37 1.16 16.47
N HIS A 109 5.77 2.06 15.58
CA HIS A 109 6.01 3.46 15.89
C HIS A 109 4.93 4.40 15.35
N GLY A 110 3.91 3.87 14.66
CA GLY A 110 2.81 4.66 14.11
C GLY A 110 3.20 5.49 12.88
N TYR A 111 4.25 5.08 12.15
CA TYR A 111 4.69 5.75 10.92
C TYR A 111 4.04 5.19 9.65
N ASN A 112 3.19 4.17 9.77
CA ASN A 112 2.51 3.60 8.61
C ASN A 112 1.63 4.67 7.94
N LEU A 113 1.72 4.77 6.61
CA LEU A 113 0.81 5.62 5.84
C LEU A 113 -0.62 5.11 5.99
N THR A 114 -1.54 5.97 6.42
CA THR A 114 -2.96 5.62 6.62
C THR A 114 -3.83 6.00 5.42
N THR A 115 -3.29 6.73 4.46
CA THR A 115 -3.96 7.12 3.23
C THR A 115 -4.18 5.89 2.33
N TYR A 116 -5.33 5.85 1.67
CA TYR A 116 -5.69 4.83 0.70
C TYR A 116 -6.35 5.46 -0.53
N ALA A 117 -6.30 4.74 -1.64
CA ALA A 117 -7.14 4.97 -2.81
C ALA A 117 -8.26 3.93 -2.84
N ALA A 118 -9.36 4.16 -3.54
CA ALA A 118 -10.37 3.14 -3.76
C ALA A 118 -10.15 2.45 -5.11
N ALA A 119 -10.26 1.12 -5.16
CA ALA A 119 -10.08 0.35 -6.38
C ALA A 119 -11.10 -0.78 -6.56
N GLY A 120 -11.22 -1.23 -7.81
CA GLY A 120 -12.22 -2.23 -8.22
C GLY A 120 -13.63 -1.71 -7.99
N ILE A 121 -13.88 -0.49 -8.47
CA ILE A 121 -15.11 0.26 -8.24
C ILE A 121 -16.27 -0.38 -8.99
N GLU A 122 -17.37 -0.61 -8.28
CA GLU A 122 -18.64 -1.08 -8.82
C GLU A 122 -19.78 -0.13 -8.48
N LYS A 123 -20.80 -0.08 -9.35
CA LYS A 123 -22.00 0.75 -9.16
C LYS A 123 -23.03 0.01 -8.33
N PHE A 124 -23.49 0.65 -7.26
CA PHE A 124 -24.60 0.17 -6.45
C PHE A 124 -25.81 1.12 -6.55
N HIS A 125 -26.98 0.56 -6.80
CA HIS A 125 -28.22 1.34 -6.96
C HIS A 125 -29.04 1.29 -5.67
N ARG A 126 -29.49 2.45 -5.18
CA ARG A 126 -30.18 2.60 -3.89
C ARG A 126 -31.39 1.69 -3.71
N VAL A 127 -32.16 1.46 -4.78
CA VAL A 127 -33.33 0.56 -4.79
C VAL A 127 -33.00 -0.90 -4.42
N LYS A 128 -31.71 -1.27 -4.36
CA LYS A 128 -31.26 -2.61 -3.95
C LYS A 128 -30.88 -2.69 -2.46
N LEU A 129 -30.77 -1.58 -1.73
CA LEU A 129 -30.43 -1.59 -0.29
C LEU A 129 -31.48 -2.34 0.55
N GLU A 130 -32.77 -2.16 0.23
CA GLU A 130 -33.87 -2.82 0.95
C GLU A 130 -33.85 -4.36 0.81
N ARG A 131 -33.09 -4.90 -0.15
CA ARG A 131 -32.94 -6.35 -0.38
C ARG A 131 -31.69 -6.94 0.28
N LEU A 132 -30.83 -6.09 0.87
CA LEU A 132 -29.59 -6.49 1.54
C LEU A 132 -29.70 -6.48 3.07
N LYS A 133 -30.82 -5.96 3.61
CA LYS A 133 -31.21 -6.07 5.02
C LYS A 133 -32.05 -7.32 5.23
#